data_AF-A0A2P6TBM8-F1
#
_entry.id   AF-A0A2P6TBM8-F1
#
_cell.length_a   1.000
_cell.length_b   1.000
_cell.length_c   1.000
_cell.angle_alpha   90.00
_cell.angle_beta   90.00
_cell.angle_gamma   90.00
#
_symmetry.space_group_name_H-M   'P 1'
#
loop_
_entity.id
_entity.type
_entity.pdbx_description
1 polymer ?
#
loop_
_entity_poly.entity_id
_entity_poly.type
_entity_poly.pdbx_seq_one_letter_code
_entity_poly.pdbx_strand_id
1 'polypeptide(L)'
;MASICCWLVAQMPQLYRNYKSQSAEALSPWFLAEWLLGDTFNLLGALLKGDQLPTVVFTAQYFICVDAVMMVQFLYYQTAGAPGSSGWSLAAHMPGWAYTAGTTLGYCSSVLYLTSRLSQIWKNYKRGSAEGLAISMFITAICANTFYGSSILIRSYTWPELRSSLPWLIGSLGTVALDGAIFVQWRSLGHGCGGGAPKDHPSDEESPLLEPDV
;
A
#
# COMPACT_ATOMS: atom_id res chain seq x y z
N MET A 1 -8.83 -19.65 -33.10
CA MET A 1 -7.87 -18.58 -33.49
C MET A 1 -8.59 -17.37 -34.07
N ALA A 2 -9.39 -17.52 -35.14
CA ALA A 2 -10.17 -16.40 -35.70
C ALA A 2 -11.06 -15.69 -34.65
N SER A 3 -11.73 -16.45 -33.78
CA SER A 3 -12.54 -15.90 -32.67
C SER A 3 -11.72 -15.05 -31.69
N ILE A 4 -10.52 -15.50 -31.32
CA ILE A 4 -9.64 -14.77 -30.39
C ILE A 4 -9.23 -13.44 -31.02
N CYS A 5 -8.86 -13.42 -32.31
CA CYS A 5 -8.52 -12.18 -33.02
C CYS A 5 -9.68 -11.17 -33.01
N CYS A 6 -10.92 -11.63 -33.18
CA CYS A 6 -12.09 -10.75 -33.10
C CYS A 6 -12.27 -10.16 -31.69
N TRP A 7 -12.06 -10.95 -30.65
CA TRP A 7 -12.18 -10.49 -29.26
C TRP A 7 -11.08 -9.48 -28.88
N LEU A 8 -9.85 -9.67 -29.37
CA LEU A 8 -8.74 -8.73 -29.13
C LEU A 8 -9.03 -7.32 -29.69
N VAL A 9 -9.79 -7.20 -30.77
CA VAL A 9 -10.12 -5.89 -31.35
C VAL A 9 -11.43 -5.31 -30.85
N ALA A 10 -12.28 -6.12 -30.19
CA ALA A 10 -13.63 -5.72 -29.81
C ALA A 10 -13.68 -4.55 -28.82
N GLN A 11 -12.69 -4.45 -27.92
CA GLN A 11 -12.63 -3.38 -26.90
C GLN A 11 -11.96 -2.10 -27.42
N MET A 12 -11.20 -2.18 -28.52
CA MET A 12 -10.47 -1.02 -29.08
C MET A 12 -11.37 0.18 -29.42
N PRO A 13 -12.57 0.00 -30.02
CA PRO A 13 -13.49 1.11 -30.24
C PRO A 13 -13.89 1.83 -28.95
N GLN A 14 -14.05 1.13 -27.82
CA GLN A 14 -14.45 1.74 -26.57
C GLN A 14 -13.29 2.56 -25.96
N LEU A 15 -12.07 2.01 -25.94
CA LEU A 15 -10.88 2.74 -25.49
C LEU A 15 -10.69 4.03 -26.30
N TYR A 16 -10.85 3.93 -27.62
CA TYR A 16 -10.74 5.08 -28.52
C TYR A 16 -11.86 6.10 -28.28
N ARG A 17 -13.10 5.66 -28.05
CA ARG A 17 -14.22 6.57 -27.76
C ARG A 17 -14.04 7.30 -26.44
N ASN A 18 -13.63 6.62 -25.38
CA ASN A 18 -13.32 7.26 -24.11
C ASN A 18 -12.26 8.35 -24.28
N TYR A 19 -11.18 8.03 -25.00
CA TYR A 19 -10.13 9.00 -25.32
C TYR A 19 -10.65 10.16 -26.17
N LYS A 20 -11.36 9.90 -27.27
CA LYS A 20 -11.83 10.98 -28.16
C LYS A 20 -12.87 11.88 -27.51
N SER A 21 -13.78 11.30 -26.73
CA SER A 21 -14.85 12.04 -26.05
C SER A 21 -14.41 12.68 -24.74
N GLN A 22 -13.23 12.30 -24.23
CA GLN A 22 -12.72 12.71 -22.91
C GLN A 22 -13.75 12.43 -21.80
N SER A 23 -14.54 11.38 -21.95
CA SER A 23 -15.61 10.97 -21.03
C SER A 23 -15.74 9.45 -21.01
N ALA A 24 -16.11 8.91 -19.85
CA ALA A 24 -16.40 7.49 -19.65
C ALA A 24 -17.82 7.25 -19.11
N GLU A 25 -18.71 8.23 -19.21
CA GLU A 25 -20.08 8.17 -18.63
C GLU A 25 -20.94 7.04 -19.20
N ALA A 26 -20.63 6.56 -20.40
CA ALA A 26 -21.33 5.43 -21.02
C ALA A 26 -20.98 4.08 -20.37
N LEU A 27 -19.97 4.01 -19.50
CA LEU A 27 -19.52 2.78 -18.86
C LEU A 27 -19.99 2.71 -17.41
N SER A 28 -20.49 1.54 -17.01
CA SER A 28 -20.82 1.26 -15.62
C SER A 28 -19.56 0.84 -14.86
N PRO A 29 -19.27 1.43 -13.67
CA PRO A 29 -18.14 1.01 -12.86
C PRO A 29 -18.28 -0.43 -12.36
N TRP A 30 -19.51 -0.89 -12.11
CA TRP A 30 -19.77 -2.26 -11.67
C TRP A 30 -19.53 -3.26 -12.79
N PHE A 31 -19.93 -2.90 -14.01
CA PHE A 31 -19.65 -3.71 -15.20
C PHE A 31 -18.16 -3.87 -15.46
N LEU A 32 -17.38 -2.78 -15.37
CA LEU A 32 -15.92 -2.83 -15.50
C LEU A 32 -15.27 -3.65 -14.38
N ALA A 33 -15.79 -3.57 -13.15
CA ALA A 33 -15.29 -4.35 -12.02
C ALA A 33 -15.58 -5.84 -12.19
N GLU A 34 -16.77 -6.20 -12.67
CA GLU A 34 -17.17 -7.58 -12.97
C GLU A 34 -16.28 -8.18 -14.07
N TRP A 35 -16.01 -7.43 -15.14
CA TRP A 35 -15.11 -7.86 -16.22
C TRP A 35 -13.67 -8.07 -15.72
N LEU A 36 -13.10 -7.07 -15.03
CA LEU A 36 -11.75 -7.19 -14.49
C LEU A 36 -11.62 -8.38 -13.53
N LEU A 37 -12.63 -8.60 -12.69
CA LEU A 37 -12.66 -9.74 -11.76
C LEU A 37 -12.81 -11.07 -12.50
N GLY A 38 -13.71 -11.13 -13.50
CA GLY A 38 -13.92 -12.30 -14.34
C GLY A 38 -12.65 -12.71 -15.10
N ASP A 39 -11.94 -11.76 -15.68
CA ASP A 39 -10.70 -12.03 -16.42
C ASP A 39 -9.53 -12.36 -15.48
N THR A 40 -9.51 -11.81 -14.27
CA THR A 40 -8.60 -12.26 -13.20
C THR A 40 -8.83 -13.72 -12.85
N PHE A 41 -10.09 -14.13 -12.67
CA PHE A 41 -10.43 -15.54 -12.42
C PHE A 41 -10.12 -16.43 -13.62
N ASN A 42 -10.29 -15.93 -14.85
CA ASN A 42 -9.93 -16.65 -16.08
C ASN A 42 -8.41 -16.91 -16.14
N LEU A 43 -7.59 -15.91 -15.87
CA LEU A 43 -6.13 -16.06 -15.81
C LEU A 43 -5.70 -17.01 -14.69
N LEU A 44 -6.25 -16.84 -13.48
CA LEU A 44 -5.95 -17.73 -12.36
C LEU A 44 -6.34 -19.17 -12.67
N GLY A 45 -7.51 -19.40 -13.26
CA GLY A 45 -7.95 -20.72 -13.69
C GLY A 45 -7.01 -21.33 -14.72
N ALA A 46 -6.55 -20.55 -15.70
CA ALA A 46 -5.60 -21.01 -16.72
C ALA A 46 -4.24 -21.39 -16.11
N LEU A 47 -3.73 -20.60 -15.17
CA LEU A 47 -2.47 -20.86 -14.47
C LEU A 47 -2.56 -22.08 -13.55
N LEU A 48 -3.64 -22.19 -12.78
CA LEU A 48 -3.87 -23.29 -11.83
C LEU A 48 -4.08 -24.63 -12.53
N LYS A 49 -4.66 -24.63 -13.73
CA LYS A 49 -4.83 -25.85 -14.54
C LYS A 49 -3.48 -26.39 -15.05
N GLY A 50 -2.48 -25.52 -15.24
CA GLY A 50 -1.08 -25.88 -15.48
C GLY A 50 -0.76 -26.50 -16.86
N ASP A 51 -1.76 -26.94 -17.61
CA ASP A 51 -1.64 -27.62 -18.90
C ASP A 51 -2.20 -26.79 -20.07
N GLN A 52 -2.59 -25.54 -19.81
CA GLN A 52 -3.36 -24.74 -20.74
C GLN A 52 -2.48 -24.07 -21.79
N LEU A 53 -3.00 -23.91 -23.02
CA LEU A 53 -2.22 -23.35 -24.13
C LEU A 53 -1.68 -21.94 -23.78
N PRO A 54 -0.42 -21.61 -24.14
CA PRO A 54 0.14 -20.29 -23.87
C PRO A 54 -0.71 -19.13 -24.42
N THR A 55 -1.39 -19.35 -25.55
CA THR A 55 -2.30 -18.37 -26.15
C THR A 55 -3.47 -18.01 -25.24
N VAL A 56 -4.00 -18.96 -24.46
CA VAL A 56 -5.09 -18.71 -23.51
C VAL A 56 -4.59 -17.84 -22.35
N VAL A 57 -3.41 -18.15 -21.82
CA VAL A 57 -2.77 -17.38 -20.74
C VAL A 57 -2.49 -15.95 -21.20
N PHE A 58 -1.89 -15.77 -22.38
CA PHE A 58 -1.63 -14.44 -22.94
C PHE A 58 -2.92 -13.65 -23.23
N THR A 59 -3.97 -14.34 -23.69
CA THR A 59 -5.27 -13.71 -23.97
C THR A 59 -5.92 -13.22 -22.67
N ALA A 60 -5.92 -14.02 -21.61
CA ALA A 60 -6.46 -13.61 -20.31
C ALA A 60 -5.66 -12.44 -19.71
N GLN A 61 -4.33 -12.48 -19.80
CA GLN A 61 -3.48 -11.37 -19.38
C GLN A 61 -3.76 -10.09 -20.18
N TYR A 62 -4.00 -10.22 -21.48
CA TYR A 62 -4.38 -9.09 -22.34
C TYR A 62 -5.70 -8.45 -21.88
N PHE A 63 -6.75 -9.23 -21.62
CA PHE A 63 -8.04 -8.67 -21.20
C PHE A 63 -7.97 -7.95 -19.85
N ILE A 64 -7.24 -8.52 -18.87
CA ILE A 64 -6.97 -7.83 -17.60
C ILE A 64 -6.31 -6.46 -17.84
N CYS A 65 -5.33 -6.39 -18.73
CA CYS A 65 -4.66 -5.13 -19.06
C CYS A 65 -5.64 -4.12 -19.70
N VAL A 66 -6.47 -4.56 -20.64
CA VAL A 66 -7.44 -3.67 -21.31
C VAL A 66 -8.52 -3.18 -20.35
N ASP A 67 -9.03 -4.05 -19.48
CA ASP A 67 -10.00 -3.70 -18.45
C ASP A 67 -9.42 -2.74 -17.42
N ALA A 68 -8.16 -2.95 -17.00
CA ALA A 68 -7.46 -2.02 -16.12
C ALA A 68 -7.28 -0.64 -16.78
N VAL A 69 -6.94 -0.59 -18.07
CA VAL A 69 -6.84 0.67 -18.82
C VAL A 69 -8.20 1.37 -18.91
N MET A 70 -9.29 0.63 -19.18
CA MET A 70 -10.64 1.20 -19.19
C MET A 70 -11.07 1.69 -17.80
N MET A 71 -10.73 0.96 -16.74
CA MET A 71 -10.99 1.38 -15.35
C MET A 71 -10.22 2.65 -15.01
N VAL A 72 -8.96 2.76 -15.43
CA VAL A 72 -8.16 3.98 -15.25
C VAL A 72 -8.75 5.15 -16.04
N GLN A 73 -9.17 4.94 -17.30
CA GLN A 73 -9.87 5.98 -18.07
C GLN A 73 -11.17 6.41 -17.37
N PHE A 74 -11.95 5.46 -16.86
CA PHE A 74 -13.17 5.75 -16.11
C PHE A 74 -12.90 6.61 -14.88
N LEU A 75 -11.97 6.17 -14.03
CA LEU A 75 -11.58 6.92 -12.83
C LEU A 75 -11.02 8.30 -13.19
N TYR A 76 -10.14 8.39 -14.19
CA TYR A 76 -9.56 9.65 -14.62
C TYR A 76 -10.62 10.64 -15.11
N TYR A 77 -11.47 10.25 -16.07
CA TYR A 77 -12.46 11.17 -16.64
C TYR A 77 -13.59 11.52 -15.66
N GLN A 78 -13.94 10.61 -14.74
CA GLN A 78 -15.00 10.86 -13.75
C GLN A 78 -14.50 11.64 -12.53
N THR A 79 -13.24 11.48 -12.12
CA THR A 79 -12.66 12.17 -10.94
C THR A 79 -11.94 13.47 -11.28
N ALA A 80 -11.37 13.62 -12.49
CA ALA A 80 -10.67 14.83 -12.91
C ALA A 80 -11.59 15.97 -13.36
N GLY A 81 -12.92 15.76 -13.39
CA GLY A 81 -13.88 16.81 -13.72
C GLY A 81 -13.83 17.24 -15.18
N ALA A 82 -14.15 16.34 -16.12
CA ALA A 82 -14.42 16.75 -17.49
C ALA A 82 -15.55 17.81 -17.50
N PRO A 83 -15.40 18.97 -18.17
CA PRO A 83 -16.38 20.05 -18.14
C PRO A 83 -17.73 19.56 -18.68
N GLY A 84 -18.76 19.57 -17.82
CA GLY A 84 -20.11 19.15 -18.17
C GLY A 84 -20.51 17.74 -17.74
N SER A 85 -19.62 16.96 -17.10
CA SER A 85 -20.01 15.69 -16.51
C SER A 85 -20.81 15.90 -15.22
N SER A 86 -22.09 15.50 -15.21
CA SER A 86 -22.87 15.31 -13.99
C SER A 86 -22.39 14.02 -13.31
N GLY A 87 -21.13 13.98 -12.92
CA GLY A 87 -20.48 12.78 -12.41
C GLY A 87 -20.98 12.41 -11.03
N TRP A 88 -21.27 11.13 -10.85
CA TRP A 88 -21.39 10.50 -9.52
C TRP A 88 -20.08 10.74 -8.74
N SER A 89 -19.99 11.85 -8.01
CA SER A 89 -18.94 12.03 -7.01
C SER A 89 -19.28 11.10 -5.85
N LEU A 90 -18.49 10.03 -5.69
CA LEU A 90 -18.58 9.14 -4.53
C LEU A 90 -18.50 9.96 -3.23
N ALA A 91 -17.65 10.98 -3.20
CA ALA A 91 -17.52 11.90 -2.09
C ALA A 91 -18.79 12.74 -1.84
N ALA A 92 -19.52 13.14 -2.89
CA ALA A 92 -20.77 13.92 -2.75
C ALA A 92 -21.96 13.08 -2.24
N HIS A 93 -21.93 11.76 -2.43
CA HIS A 93 -22.98 10.84 -1.99
C HIS A 93 -22.62 10.07 -0.71
N MET A 94 -21.40 10.23 -0.19
CA MET A 94 -21.01 9.60 1.07
C MET A 94 -21.73 10.29 2.23
N PRO A 95 -22.45 9.54 3.07
CA PRO A 95 -23.09 10.10 4.25
C PRO A 95 -22.02 10.64 5.21
N GLY A 96 -22.34 11.71 5.95
CA GLY A 96 -21.37 12.40 6.81
C GLY A 96 -20.65 11.47 7.82
N TRP A 97 -21.32 10.41 8.27
CA TRP A 97 -20.70 9.41 9.14
C TRP A 97 -19.54 8.65 8.47
N ALA A 98 -19.58 8.44 7.15
CA ALA A 98 -18.52 7.76 6.42
C ALA A 98 -17.27 8.61 6.31
N TYR A 99 -17.43 9.93 6.15
CA TYR A 99 -16.32 10.89 6.24
C TYR A 99 -15.68 10.84 7.63
N THR A 100 -16.49 10.98 8.69
CA THR A 100 -15.99 10.93 10.07
C THR A 100 -15.32 9.59 10.39
N ALA A 101 -15.92 8.47 9.98
CA ALA A 101 -15.35 7.14 10.17
C ALA A 101 -14.02 6.99 9.42
N GLY A 102 -13.95 7.40 8.15
CA GLY A 102 -12.72 7.36 7.35
C GLY A 102 -11.58 8.17 7.96
N THR A 103 -11.88 9.39 8.44
CA THR A 103 -10.89 10.22 9.14
C THR A 103 -10.43 9.60 10.46
N THR A 104 -11.37 9.08 11.28
CA THR A 104 -11.04 8.40 12.54
C THR A 104 -10.18 7.17 12.31
N LEU A 105 -10.56 6.32 11.36
CA LEU A 105 -9.78 5.14 10.99
C LEU A 105 -8.38 5.52 10.47
N GLY A 106 -8.28 6.61 9.71
CA GLY A 106 -7.01 7.18 9.30
C GLY A 106 -6.13 7.54 10.49
N TYR A 107 -6.67 8.19 11.52
CA TYR A 107 -5.91 8.52 12.74
C TYR A 107 -5.50 7.28 13.52
N CYS A 108 -6.41 6.33 13.70
CA CYS A 108 -6.12 5.05 14.36
C CYS A 108 -4.97 4.31 13.64
N SER A 109 -5.04 4.25 12.31
CA SER A 109 -4.00 3.64 11.48
C SER A 109 -2.65 4.34 11.67
N SER A 110 -2.61 5.68 11.59
CA SER A 110 -1.38 6.44 11.79
C SER A 110 -0.77 6.21 13.17
N VAL A 111 -1.59 6.17 14.22
CA VAL A 111 -1.09 5.85 15.58
C VAL A 111 -0.47 4.45 15.62
N LEU A 112 -1.13 3.44 15.05
CA LEU A 112 -0.59 2.07 15.03
C LEU A 112 0.73 1.98 14.25
N TYR A 113 0.81 2.64 13.09
CA TYR A 113 2.03 2.69 12.28
C TYR A 113 3.19 3.33 13.05
N LEU A 114 2.96 4.46 13.70
CA LEU A 114 4.01 5.17 14.45
C LEU A 114 4.40 4.37 15.72
N THR A 115 3.43 3.79 16.41
CA THR A 115 3.67 2.95 17.60
C THR A 115 4.53 1.73 17.27
N SER A 116 4.35 1.13 16.09
CA SER A 116 5.17 -0.01 15.67
C SER A 116 6.64 0.38 15.51
N ARG A 117 6.94 1.60 15.05
CA ARG A 117 8.32 2.10 14.95
C ARG A 117 8.89 2.42 16.32
N LEU A 118 8.12 3.06 17.19
CA LEU A 118 8.53 3.32 18.58
C LEU A 118 8.88 2.00 19.30
N SER A 119 8.07 0.96 19.11
CA SER A 119 8.34 -0.38 19.66
C SER A 119 9.65 -0.96 19.14
N GLN A 120 9.96 -0.79 17.85
CA GLN A 120 11.21 -1.25 17.26
C GLN A 120 12.42 -0.44 17.78
N ILE A 121 12.30 0.88 17.89
CA ILE A 121 13.32 1.78 18.44
C ILE A 121 13.66 1.37 19.88
N TRP A 122 12.63 1.10 20.69
CA TRP A 122 12.80 0.64 22.06
C TRP A 122 13.45 -0.74 22.13
N LYS A 123 13.05 -1.68 21.26
CA LYS A 123 13.68 -3.01 21.17
C LYS A 123 15.16 -2.93 20.82
N ASN A 124 15.53 -2.08 19.86
CA ASN A 124 16.93 -1.85 19.48
C ASN A 124 17.73 -1.27 20.65
N TYR A 125 17.16 -0.30 21.37
CA TYR A 125 17.77 0.28 22.56
C TYR A 125 17.99 -0.75 23.66
N LYS A 126 16.96 -1.54 24.01
CA LYS A 126 17.03 -2.56 25.06
C LYS A 126 18.03 -3.67 24.73
N ARG A 127 18.08 -4.10 23.46
CA ARG A 127 19.06 -5.12 23.00
C ARG A 127 20.48 -4.57 22.87
N GLY A 128 20.64 -3.25 22.75
CA GLY A 128 21.94 -2.65 22.39
C GLY A 128 22.47 -3.10 21.02
N SER A 129 21.61 -3.66 20.16
CA SER A 129 21.97 -4.14 18.83
C SER A 129 20.76 -4.09 17.88
N ALA A 130 21.03 -3.72 16.63
CA ALA A 130 20.10 -3.77 15.52
C ALA A 130 20.45 -4.88 14.50
N GLU A 131 21.29 -5.84 14.90
CA GLU A 131 21.67 -6.98 14.06
C GLU A 131 20.46 -7.88 13.76
N GLY A 132 20.39 -8.34 12.50
CA GLY A 132 19.26 -9.09 11.95
C GLY A 132 18.09 -8.24 11.45
N LEU A 133 18.15 -6.90 11.58
CA LEU A 133 17.11 -6.01 11.06
C LEU A 133 17.31 -5.75 9.55
N ALA A 134 16.28 -5.98 8.74
CA ALA A 134 16.31 -5.70 7.30
C ALA A 134 16.19 -4.19 7.02
N ILE A 135 17.31 -3.47 7.10
CA ILE A 135 17.37 -2.00 6.96
C ILE A 135 16.83 -1.51 5.60
N SER A 136 16.96 -2.32 4.55
CA SER A 136 16.39 -2.02 3.24
C SER A 136 14.89 -1.73 3.30
N MET A 137 14.12 -2.44 4.15
CA MET A 137 12.69 -2.20 4.32
C MET A 137 12.40 -0.78 4.81
N PHE A 138 13.19 -0.28 5.77
CA PHE A 138 13.02 1.05 6.35
C PHE A 138 13.47 2.15 5.37
N ILE A 139 14.55 1.93 4.61
CA ILE A 139 14.98 2.87 3.56
C ILE A 139 13.91 2.99 2.46
N THR A 140 13.39 1.87 1.99
CA THR A 140 12.30 1.87 1.01
C THR A 140 11.04 2.54 1.57
N ALA A 141 10.71 2.30 2.84
CA ALA A 141 9.59 2.95 3.51
C ALA A 141 9.79 4.48 3.63
N ILE A 142 10.99 4.96 3.92
CA ILE A 142 11.32 6.40 3.93
C ILE A 142 11.08 7.00 2.54
N CYS A 143 11.58 6.38 1.48
CA CYS A 143 11.37 6.88 0.12
C CYS A 143 9.88 6.93 -0.24
N ALA A 144 9.15 5.82 -0.02
CA ALA A 144 7.72 5.72 -0.34
C ALA A 144 6.87 6.76 0.43
N ASN A 145 7.10 6.90 1.74
CA ASN A 145 6.36 7.86 2.56
C ASN A 145 6.79 9.32 2.28
N THR A 146 7.99 9.56 1.77
CA THR A 146 8.37 10.91 1.31
C THR A 146 7.60 11.29 0.04
N PHE A 147 7.52 10.39 -0.94
CA PHE A 147 6.71 10.62 -2.15
C PHE A 147 5.22 10.76 -1.83
N TYR A 148 4.69 9.88 -0.98
CA TYR A 148 3.28 9.94 -0.57
C TYR A 148 2.95 11.23 0.18
N GLY A 149 3.73 11.60 1.20
CA GLY A 149 3.55 12.86 1.92
C GLY A 149 3.66 14.10 1.02
N SER A 150 4.62 14.10 0.09
CA SER A 150 4.78 15.18 -0.89
C SER A 150 3.57 15.28 -1.82
N SER A 151 3.02 14.15 -2.27
CA SER A 151 1.83 14.15 -3.13
C SER A 151 0.61 14.77 -2.44
N ILE A 152 0.46 14.56 -1.13
CA ILE A 152 -0.62 15.17 -0.34
C ILE A 152 -0.41 16.69 -0.27
N LEU A 153 0.81 17.15 0.02
CA LEU A 153 1.13 18.56 0.12
C LEU A 153 0.96 19.29 -1.21
N ILE A 154 1.38 18.67 -2.32
CA ILE A 154 1.23 19.24 -3.67
C ILE A 154 -0.24 19.36 -4.05
N ARG A 155 -1.09 18.40 -3.68
CA ARG A 155 -2.52 18.41 -4.02
C ARG A 155 -3.38 19.29 -3.12
N SER A 156 -2.90 19.61 -1.91
CA SER A 156 -3.67 20.35 -0.91
C SER A 156 -3.32 21.84 -0.95
N TYR A 157 -4.06 22.62 -1.75
CA TYR A 157 -3.80 24.05 -1.91
C TYR A 157 -4.54 24.91 -0.89
N THR A 158 -5.55 24.34 -0.21
CA THR A 158 -6.34 25.04 0.81
C THR A 158 -6.23 24.37 2.18
N TRP A 159 -6.45 25.16 3.24
CA TRP A 159 -6.45 24.65 4.62
C TRP A 159 -7.46 23.50 4.83
N PRO A 160 -8.72 23.59 4.35
CA PRO A 160 -9.68 22.49 4.50
C PRO A 160 -9.22 21.18 3.83
N GLU A 161 -8.64 21.26 2.63
CA GLU A 161 -8.09 20.09 1.92
C GLU A 161 -6.93 19.46 2.69
N LEU A 162 -6.02 20.29 3.19
CA LEU A 162 -4.89 19.83 4.00
C LEU A 162 -5.38 19.18 5.30
N ARG A 163 -6.35 19.80 5.98
CA ARG A 163 -6.95 19.27 7.22
C ARG A 163 -7.59 17.91 7.00
N SER A 164 -8.29 17.73 5.89
CA SER A 164 -8.92 16.45 5.54
C SER A 164 -7.90 15.33 5.32
N SER A 165 -6.67 15.67 4.91
CA SER A 165 -5.59 14.71 4.64
C SER A 165 -4.63 14.51 5.83
N LEU A 166 -4.84 15.20 6.96
CA LEU A 166 -3.93 15.19 8.10
C LEU A 166 -3.59 13.80 8.65
N PRO A 167 -4.53 12.84 8.80
CA PRO A 167 -4.18 11.54 9.35
C PRO A 167 -3.07 10.86 8.56
N TRP A 168 -3.21 10.83 7.23
CA TRP A 168 -2.24 10.24 6.30
C TRP A 168 -0.94 11.03 6.24
N LEU A 169 -1.01 12.35 6.28
CA LEU A 169 0.19 13.20 6.29
C LEU A 169 1.02 12.98 7.57
N ILE A 170 0.36 12.91 8.73
CA ILE A 170 1.00 12.62 10.02
C ILE A 170 1.62 11.22 10.00
N GLY A 171 0.87 10.21 9.53
CA GLY A 171 1.37 8.84 9.41
C GLY A 171 2.60 8.76 8.51
N SER A 172 2.57 9.46 7.37
CA SER A 172 3.65 9.47 6.39
C SER A 172 4.90 10.17 6.92
N LEU A 173 4.79 11.43 7.35
CA LEU A 173 5.93 12.21 7.84
C LEU A 173 6.49 11.64 9.15
N GLY A 174 5.62 11.16 10.04
CA GLY A 174 6.05 10.49 11.26
C GLY A 174 6.77 9.18 10.98
N THR A 175 6.33 8.39 9.99
CA THR A 175 7.04 7.17 9.57
C THR A 175 8.43 7.51 9.03
N VAL A 176 8.56 8.53 8.18
CA VAL A 176 9.87 9.00 7.68
C VAL A 176 10.80 9.37 8.84
N ALA A 177 10.31 10.14 9.82
CA ALA A 177 11.11 10.56 10.96
C ALA A 177 11.56 9.37 11.83
N LEU A 178 10.65 8.45 12.15
CA LEU A 178 10.95 7.32 13.03
C LEU A 178 11.78 6.24 12.34
N ASP A 179 11.54 5.95 11.05
CA ASP A 179 12.38 5.05 10.27
C ASP A 179 13.80 5.63 10.11
N GLY A 180 13.92 6.96 9.99
CA GLY A 180 15.20 7.68 10.06
C GLY A 180 15.93 7.48 11.40
N ALA A 181 15.20 7.54 12.52
CA ALA A 181 15.76 7.23 13.84
C ALA A 181 16.23 5.77 13.96
N ILE A 182 15.48 4.80 13.40
CA ILE A 182 15.88 3.39 13.34
C ILE A 182 17.16 3.21 12.50
N PHE A 183 17.27 3.91 11.37
CA PHE A 183 18.47 3.89 10.54
C PHE A 183 19.69 4.43 11.29
N VAL A 184 19.53 5.55 12.01
CA VAL A 184 20.60 6.12 12.86
C VAL A 184 21.00 5.14 13.96
N GLN A 185 20.02 4.54 14.66
CA GLN A 185 20.30 3.50 15.67
C GLN A 185 21.10 2.33 15.08
N TRP A 186 20.72 1.83 13.91
CA TRP A 186 21.45 0.75 13.24
C TRP A 186 22.88 1.15 12.90
N ARG A 187 23.09 2.37 12.40
CA ARG A 187 24.43 2.87 12.06
C ARG A 187 25.33 3.00 13.29
N SER A 188 24.80 3.54 14.38
CA SER A 188 25.54 3.74 15.64
C SER A 188 25.83 2.40 16.35
N LEU A 189 24.86 1.48 16.40
CA LEU A 189 25.04 0.18 17.05
C LEU A 189 25.87 -0.80 16.20
N GLY A 190 25.83 -0.68 14.87
CA GLY A 190 26.62 -1.52 13.95
C GLY A 190 28.12 -1.25 13.98
N HIS A 191 28.55 -0.06 14.40
CA HIS A 191 29.96 0.24 14.64
C HIS A 191 30.47 -0.21 16.03
N GLY A 192 29.61 -0.81 16.86
CA GLY A 192 29.95 -1.26 18.21
C GLY A 192 30.61 -2.64 18.30
N CYS A 193 30.69 -3.41 17.21
CA CYS A 193 31.41 -4.69 17.19
C CYS A 193 32.92 -4.46 17.03
N GLY A 194 33.50 -3.94 18.10
CA GLY A 194 34.95 -3.89 18.35
C GLY A 194 35.31 -3.92 19.84
N GLY A 195 34.36 -3.98 20.78
CA GLY A 195 34.67 -4.15 22.19
C GLY A 195 33.52 -3.75 23.12
N GLY A 196 32.85 -4.72 23.71
CA GLY A 196 31.84 -4.52 24.74
C GLY A 196 31.33 -5.85 25.23
N ALA A 197 31.82 -6.27 26.39
CA ALA A 197 31.58 -7.55 27.06
C ALA A 197 30.08 -7.94 27.15
N PRO A 198 29.76 -9.25 27.28
CA PRO A 198 28.39 -9.69 27.49
C PRO A 198 27.84 -9.07 28.78
N LYS A 199 26.66 -8.47 28.71
CA LYS A 199 25.90 -8.15 29.93
C LYS A 199 25.33 -9.46 30.43
N ASP A 200 25.86 -9.92 31.56
CA ASP A 200 25.39 -11.07 32.31
C ASP A 200 23.86 -11.00 32.47
N HIS A 201 23.21 -12.05 31.99
CA HIS A 201 21.86 -12.38 32.44
C HIS A 201 21.97 -12.77 33.92
N PRO A 202 21.20 -12.17 34.85
CA PRO A 202 21.09 -12.72 36.19
C PRO A 202 20.54 -14.13 36.06
N SER A 203 21.30 -15.09 36.58
CA SER A 203 20.90 -16.48 36.76
C SER A 203 19.66 -16.51 37.67
N ASP A 204 18.51 -16.78 37.09
CA ASP A 204 17.35 -17.23 37.86
C ASP A 204 17.60 -18.71 38.24
N GLU A 205 17.56 -18.96 39.55
CA GLU A 205 17.48 -20.26 40.24
C GLU A 205 18.75 -21.13 40.31
N GLU A 206 19.71 -20.68 41.13
CA GLU A 206 20.42 -21.60 42.04
C GLU A 206 19.84 -21.36 43.43
N SER A 207 18.87 -22.17 43.87
CA SER A 207 18.53 -22.26 45.30
C SER A 207 19.52 -23.23 45.95
N PRO A 208 20.36 -22.77 46.89
CA PRO A 208 21.22 -23.67 47.64
C PRO A 208 20.47 -24.22 48.85
N LEU A 209 20.92 -25.40 49.30
CA LEU A 209 20.94 -25.94 50.67
C LEU A 209 20.28 -27.33 50.78
N LEU A 210 21.09 -28.39 50.66
CA LEU A 210 21.66 -29.13 51.80
C LEU A 210 22.33 -30.42 51.29
N GLU A 211 23.66 -30.47 51.36
CA GLU A 211 24.41 -31.70 51.60
C GLU A 211 25.06 -31.56 52.99
N PRO A 212 25.57 -32.63 53.62
CA PRO A 212 25.14 -34.04 53.67
C PRO A 212 25.08 -34.53 55.14
N ASP A 213 24.74 -35.79 55.39
CA ASP A 213 25.46 -36.62 56.37
C ASP A 213 25.02 -38.10 56.30
N VAL A 214 26.01 -38.95 55.96
CA VAL A 214 26.11 -40.43 56.02
C VAL A 214 25.47 -41.25 54.88
#